data_AF-A0A1Y4HYA0-F1
#
_entry.id   AF-A0A1Y4HYA0-F1
#
_cell.length_a   1.000
_cell.length_b   1.000
_cell.length_c   1.000
_cell.angle_alpha   90.00
_cell.angle_beta   90.00
_cell.angle_gamma   90.00
#
_symmetry.space_group_name_H-M   'P 1'
#
loop_
_entity.id
_entity.type
_entity.pdbx_description
1 polymer ?
#
loop_
_entity_poly.entity_id
_entity_poly.type
_entity_poly.pdbx_seq_one_letter_code
_entity_poly.pdbx_strand_id
1 'polypeptide(L)'
;MLVVTDAQFKSNPQAYLDRVDEGEEVLLQRSEGQRYLIIPAQDEPSDQEDYFLEPDEDLERAISLDELQAMLRRDIHEMFRTPPLCRQ
;
A
#
# COMPACT_ATOMS: atom_id res chain seq x y z
N MET A 1 21.66 -20.07 7.20
CA MET A 1 21.82 -18.62 7.46
C MET A 1 23.19 -18.11 7.04
N LEU A 2 23.25 -17.39 5.92
CA LEU A 2 24.42 -16.74 5.34
C LEU A 2 24.42 -15.25 5.71
N VAL A 3 25.53 -14.71 6.24
CA VAL A 3 25.64 -13.26 6.55
C VAL A 3 26.50 -12.58 5.49
N VAL A 4 25.95 -11.57 4.81
CA VAL A 4 26.62 -10.84 3.73
C VAL A 4 26.70 -9.36 4.06
N THR A 5 27.82 -8.73 3.72
CA THR A 5 27.97 -7.28 3.84
C THR A 5 27.36 -6.56 2.64
N ASP A 6 27.01 -5.28 2.80
CA ASP A 6 26.53 -4.42 1.71
C ASP A 6 27.45 -4.45 0.47
N ALA A 7 28.77 -4.43 0.67
CA ALA A 7 29.75 -4.51 -0.41
C ALA A 7 29.70 -5.85 -1.17
N GLN A 8 29.57 -6.97 -0.44
CA GLN A 8 29.47 -8.30 -1.04
C GLN A 8 28.16 -8.48 -1.79
N PHE A 9 27.05 -8.01 -1.21
CA PHE A 9 25.72 -8.08 -1.83
C PHE A 9 25.67 -7.28 -3.14
N LYS A 10 26.21 -6.05 -3.14
CA LYS A 10 26.27 -5.20 -4.35
C LYS A 10 27.13 -5.79 -5.46
N SER A 11 28.16 -6.57 -5.12
CA SER A 11 29.04 -7.15 -6.13
C SER A 11 28.38 -8.28 -6.92
N ASN A 12 27.41 -8.99 -6.35
CA ASN A 12 26.71 -10.08 -7.04
C ASN A 12 25.31 -10.32 -6.45
N PRO A 13 24.34 -9.41 -6.68
CA PRO A 13 23.03 -9.49 -6.04
C PRO A 13 22.23 -10.72 -6.47
N GLN A 14 22.29 -11.13 -7.75
CA GLN A 14 21.54 -12.28 -8.28
C GLN A 14 21.90 -13.57 -7.54
N ALA A 15 23.18 -13.87 -7.37
CA ALA A 15 23.61 -15.12 -6.72
C ALA A 15 23.14 -15.25 -5.27
N TYR A 16 22.84 -14.14 -4.58
CA TYR A 16 22.24 -14.20 -3.24
C TYR A 16 20.72 -14.35 -3.30
N LEU A 17 20.06 -13.80 -4.31
CA LEU A 17 18.62 -14.02 -4.52
C LEU A 17 18.33 -15.46 -4.95
N ASP A 18 19.13 -16.04 -5.86
CA ASP A 18 19.01 -17.45 -6.27
C ASP A 18 19.10 -18.39 -5.06
N ARG A 19 20.00 -18.10 -4.11
CA ARG A 19 20.13 -18.87 -2.87
C ARG A 19 18.91 -18.73 -1.96
N VAL A 20 18.31 -17.54 -1.92
CA VAL A 20 17.07 -17.30 -1.18
C VAL A 20 15.92 -18.09 -1.80
N ASP A 21 15.87 -18.18 -3.14
CA ASP A 21 14.90 -19.00 -3.86
C ASP A 21 15.13 -20.52 -3.66
N GLU A 22 16.39 -20.94 -3.50
CA GLU A 22 16.76 -22.31 -3.09
C GLU A 22 16.44 -22.62 -1.62
N GLY A 23 15.96 -21.63 -0.85
CA GLY A 23 15.54 -21.78 0.55
C GLY A 23 16.62 -21.46 1.59
N GLU A 24 17.74 -20.84 1.18
CA GLU A 24 18.81 -20.41 2.09
C GLU A 24 18.52 -19.01 2.67
N GLU A 25 18.53 -18.89 4.00
CA GLU A 25 18.33 -17.61 4.67
C GLU A 25 19.56 -16.70 4.50
N VAL A 26 19.38 -15.52 3.88
CA VAL A 26 20.44 -14.53 3.68
C VAL A 26 20.19 -13.29 4.55
N LEU A 27 21.19 -12.92 5.35
CA LEU A 27 21.17 -11.79 6.26
C LEU A 27 22.15 -10.71 5.77
N LEU A 28 21.61 -9.59 5.29
CA LEU A 28 22.35 -8.44 4.79
C LEU A 28 22.72 -7.49 5.93
N GLN A 29 24.02 -7.28 6.14
CA GLN A 29 24.55 -6.31 7.09
C GLN A 29 24.98 -5.02 6.36
N ARG A 30 24.26 -3.92 6.63
CA ARG A 30 24.51 -2.62 5.99
C ARG A 30 25.55 -1.77 6.73
N SER A 31 25.48 -1.75 8.05
CA SER A 31 26.35 -0.98 8.95
C SER A 31 26.36 -1.62 10.35
N GLU A 32 27.18 -1.12 11.27
CA GLU A 32 27.16 -1.59 12.67
C GLU A 32 25.74 -1.49 13.25
N GLY A 33 25.14 -2.64 13.53
CA GLY A 33 23.81 -2.75 14.12
C GLY A 33 22.63 -2.84 13.15
N GLN A 34 22.82 -2.57 11.84
CA GLN A 34 21.73 -2.68 10.85
C GLN A 34 21.85 -3.96 10.03
N ARG A 35 20.91 -4.89 10.27
CA ARG A 35 20.81 -6.20 9.62
C ARG A 35 19.42 -6.36 9.02
N TYR A 36 19.35 -6.86 7.80
CA TYR A 36 18.11 -7.13 7.06
C TYR A 36 18.08 -8.60 6.70
N LEU A 37 16.92 -9.24 6.83
CA LEU A 37 16.72 -10.61 6.34
C LEU A 37 16.10 -10.52 4.94
N ILE A 38 16.69 -11.24 3.98
CA ILE A 38 16.14 -11.37 2.63
C ILE A 38 15.32 -12.65 2.62
N ILE A 39 14.03 -12.50 2.30
CA ILE A 39 13.08 -13.59 2.11
C ILE A 39 12.44 -13.42 0.74
N PRO A 40 12.09 -14.51 0.03
CA PRO A 40 11.36 -14.38 -1.21
C PRO A 40 9.98 -13.83 -0.86
N ALA A 41 9.61 -12.72 -1.48
CA ALA A 41 8.23 -12.25 -1.41
C ALA A 41 7.38 -13.29 -2.13
N GLN A 42 6.35 -13.82 -1.47
CA GLN A 42 5.23 -14.38 -2.19
C GLN A 42 4.52 -13.20 -2.85
N ASP A 43 3.97 -13.37 -4.05
CA ASP A 43 3.07 -12.42 -4.69
C ASP A 43 1.86 -12.19 -3.77
N GLU A 44 2.04 -11.35 -2.74
CA GLU A 44 0.95 -10.63 -2.12
C GLU A 44 0.65 -9.48 -3.10
N PRO A 45 -0.63 -9.29 -3.47
CA PRO A 45 -1.02 -8.25 -4.40
C PRO A 45 -0.48 -6.93 -3.86
N SER A 46 0.00 -6.12 -4.78
CA SER A 46 0.69 -4.90 -4.37
C SER A 46 -0.36 -4.04 -3.69
N ASP A 47 -0.19 -3.69 -2.41
CA ASP A 47 -1.06 -2.69 -1.73
C ASP A 47 -0.96 -1.28 -2.35
N GLN A 48 -0.42 -1.17 -3.57
CA GLN A 48 -0.29 0.00 -4.43
C GLN A 48 -0.86 -0.25 -5.84
N GLU A 49 -1.60 -1.34 -6.05
CA GLU A 49 -2.56 -1.40 -7.15
C GLU A 49 -3.66 -0.40 -6.80
N ASP A 50 -3.66 0.74 -7.50
CA ASP A 50 -4.87 1.53 -7.69
C ASP A 50 -6.05 0.56 -7.83
N TYR A 51 -7.00 0.64 -6.89
CA TYR A 51 -8.25 -0.11 -6.87
C TYR A 51 -9.11 0.31 -8.09
N PHE A 52 -8.65 0.01 -9.30
CA PHE A 52 -9.49 -0.04 -10.48
C PHE A 52 -10.17 -1.40 -10.43
N LEU A 53 -11.33 -1.43 -9.76
CA LEU A 53 -12.30 -2.50 -9.96
C LEU A 53 -12.58 -2.64 -11.45
N GLU A 54 -12.92 -3.84 -11.91
CA GLU A 54 -13.43 -3.98 -13.26
C GLU A 54 -14.67 -3.07 -13.41
N PRO A 55 -14.90 -2.43 -14.57
CA PRO A 55 -15.95 -1.41 -14.74
C PRO A 55 -17.34 -1.85 -14.26
N ASP A 56 -17.61 -3.15 -14.30
CA ASP A 56 -18.87 -3.75 -13.85
C ASP A 56 -18.97 -3.78 -12.31
N GLU A 57 -17.90 -4.11 -11.60
CA GLU A 57 -17.88 -4.17 -10.14
C GLU A 57 -17.93 -2.77 -9.50
N ASP A 58 -17.32 -1.77 -10.14
CA ASP A 58 -17.41 -0.37 -9.70
C ASP A 58 -18.83 0.19 -9.86
N LEU A 59 -19.50 -0.20 -10.97
CA LEU A 59 -20.88 0.18 -11.26
C LEU A 59 -21.87 -0.45 -10.27
N GLU A 60 -21.67 -1.71 -9.86
CA GLU A 60 -22.50 -2.37 -8.85
C GLU A 60 -22.41 -1.70 -7.46
N ARG A 61 -21.29 -1.03 -7.17
CA ARG A 61 -21.04 -0.33 -5.91
C ARG A 61 -21.49 1.13 -5.94
N ALA A 62 -21.85 1.67 -7.10
CA ALA A 62 -22.27 3.05 -7.26
C ALA A 62 -23.63 3.28 -6.57
N ILE A 63 -23.76 4.41 -5.87
CA ILE A 63 -25.06 4.85 -5.32
C ILE A 63 -25.99 5.28 -6.46
N SER A 64 -27.30 5.09 -6.26
CA SER A 64 -28.29 5.59 -7.21
C SER A 64 -28.38 7.12 -7.18
N LEU A 65 -28.92 7.71 -8.26
CA LEU A 65 -29.15 9.15 -8.36
C LEU A 65 -30.08 9.68 -7.27
N ASP A 66 -31.08 8.89 -6.86
CA ASP A 66 -32.01 9.24 -5.79
C ASP A 66 -31.31 9.27 -4.42
N GLU A 67 -30.42 8.32 -4.15
CA GLU A 67 -29.62 8.29 -2.91
C GLU A 67 -28.67 9.49 -2.83
N LEU A 68 -28.00 9.81 -3.94
CA LEU A 68 -27.14 10.99 -4.03
C LEU A 68 -27.92 12.27 -3.74
N GLN A 69 -29.11 12.43 -4.32
CA GLN A 69 -29.96 13.60 -4.09
C GLN A 69 -30.42 13.71 -2.63
N ALA A 70 -30.74 12.58 -1.99
CA ALA A 70 -31.15 12.55 -0.59
C ALA A 70 -30.00 13.00 0.33
N MET A 71 -28.78 12.52 0.07
CA MET A 71 -27.58 12.91 0.81
C MET A 71 -27.28 14.40 0.66
N LEU A 72 -27.23 14.90 -0.59
CA LEU A 72 -26.97 16.32 -0.86
C LEU A 72 -27.97 17.25 -0.18
N ARG A 73 -29.25 16.90 -0.20
CA ARG A 73 -30.30 17.70 0.45
C ARG A 73 -30.08 17.78 1.96
N ARG A 74 -29.68 16.66 2.59
CA ARG A 74 -29.37 16.61 4.01
C ARG A 74 -28.18 17.51 4.34
N ASP A 75 -27.09 17.40 3.59
CA ASP A 75 -25.88 18.17 3.83
C ASP A 75 -26.10 19.68 3.65
N ILE A 76 -26.84 20.07 2.60
CA ILE A 76 -27.28 21.45 2.39
C ILE A 76 -28.09 21.93 3.61
N HIS A 77 -29.05 21.13 4.08
CA HIS A 77 -29.84 21.50 5.24
C HIS A 77 -28.97 21.68 6.49
N GLU A 78 -27.98 20.82 6.70
CA GLU A 78 -27.05 20.90 7.83
C GLU A 78 -26.16 22.16 7.75
N MET A 79 -25.65 22.46 6.56
CA MET A 79 -24.83 23.66 6.30
C MET A 79 -25.60 24.96 6.60
N PHE A 80 -26.88 25.03 6.24
CA PHE A 80 -27.73 26.19 6.51
C PHE A 80 -28.38 26.19 7.91
N ARG A 81 -28.24 25.11 8.68
CA ARG A 81 -28.74 25.03 10.07
C ARG A 81 -27.85 25.76 11.06
N THR A 82 -26.56 25.90 10.74
CA THR A 82 -25.61 26.67 11.54
C THR A 82 -25.39 28.02 10.84
N PRO A 83 -25.84 29.15 11.41
CA PRO A 83 -25.51 30.45 10.81
C PRO A 83 -23.98 30.57 10.76
N PRO A 84 -23.38 31.04 9.64
CA PRO A 84 -21.96 31.35 9.65
C PRO A 84 -21.73 32.30 10.82
N LEU A 85 -20.79 31.96 11.70
CA LEU A 85 -20.34 32.87 12.74
C LEU A 85 -19.85 34.13 12.03
N CYS A 86 -20.71 35.15 11.93
CA CYS A 86 -20.33 36.49 11.57
C CYS A 86 -19.23 36.87 12.58
N ARG A 87 -17.98 36.87 12.10
CA ARG A 87 -16.85 37.43 12.83
C ARG A 87 -17.20 38.88 13.15
N GLN A 88 -17.47 39.15 14.44
CA GLN A 88 -17.41 40.50 15.00
C GLN A 88 -15.95 40.90 15.17
#